data_AF-A0A1H4D4A7-F1
#
_entry.id   AF-A0A1H4D4A7-F1
#
_cell.length_a   1.000
_cell.length_b   1.000
_cell.length_c   1.000
_cell.angle_alpha   90.00
_cell.angle_beta   90.00
_cell.angle_gamma   90.00
#
_symmetry.space_group_name_H-M   'P 1'
#
loop_
_entity.id
_entity.type
_entity.pdbx_description
1 polymer ?
#
loop_
_entity_poly.entity_id
_entity_poly.type
_entity_poly.pdbx_seq_one_letter_code
_entity_poly.pdbx_strand_id
1 'polypeptide(L)'
;MIKKRLMSLTICFLLLSGSVIGCGSSGTADKAESSAPSKVEAVKEKESEVSTTEAAETTAEETTVEESTEEETTAKSEDVSIEEQVIYDDNGILVKATGIEDSTFGTDLTLYIENNSDKDITIQSRDTNINGFMVETLMSTDVAAGKKSNSSLTFESNSLKKCGIDQIAHIETKLYIIEADTWAEIDTSDVITIDTSVAEGFEQPVDDSGDILVDENGIKIINKGLSKDSSFLGPEILLYIENDFDSDIVVQVRDVSVNGFMVDAMMSEEVLIGRKSFSAVTFLSSDLEKNGIKDIEEVELYFTIINNNTYETIYDSDIFTLKF
;
A
#
# COMPACT_ATOMS: atom_id res chain seq x y z
N MET A 1 6.72 39.28 7.90
CA MET A 1 6.60 38.68 6.55
C MET A 1 6.71 37.17 6.72
N ILE A 2 5.63 36.44 6.45
CA ILE A 2 5.61 34.98 6.59
C ILE A 2 5.81 34.39 5.19
N LYS A 3 6.94 33.73 4.95
CA LYS A 3 7.12 32.90 3.76
C LYS A 3 6.45 31.56 4.03
N LYS A 4 5.26 31.34 3.48
CA LYS A 4 4.73 29.98 3.33
C LYS A 4 5.71 29.20 2.46
N ARG A 5 6.35 28.16 2.99
CA ARG A 5 6.99 27.13 2.17
C ARG A 5 5.90 26.18 1.68
N LEU A 6 5.90 25.90 0.39
CA LEU A 6 4.97 24.97 -0.24
C LEU A 6 5.49 23.55 0.05
N MET A 7 4.72 22.76 0.77
CA MET A 7 5.03 21.36 1.08
C MET A 7 4.65 20.53 -0.14
N SER A 8 5.67 20.04 -0.87
CA SER A 8 5.47 19.25 -2.10
C SER A 8 5.45 17.78 -1.74
N LEU A 9 4.26 17.23 -1.52
CA LEU A 9 4.07 15.79 -1.31
C LEU A 9 4.44 15.07 -2.62
N THR A 10 5.64 14.49 -2.67
CA THR A 10 6.15 13.78 -3.84
C THR A 10 5.94 12.29 -3.62
N ILE A 11 4.89 11.75 -4.24
CA ILE A 11 4.64 10.30 -4.24
C ILE A 11 5.69 9.64 -5.13
N CYS A 12 6.66 8.98 -4.51
CA CYS A 12 7.70 8.22 -5.21
C CYS A 12 7.15 6.85 -5.64
N PHE A 13 6.66 6.75 -6.87
CA PHE A 13 6.55 5.46 -7.54
C PHE A 13 7.93 4.79 -7.61
N LEU A 14 8.05 3.56 -7.10
CA LEU A 14 9.28 2.76 -7.27
C LEU A 14 9.51 2.51 -8.77
N LEU A 15 10.67 2.94 -9.26
CA LEU A 15 11.12 2.66 -10.62
C LEU A 15 11.81 1.30 -10.67
N LEU A 16 11.13 0.28 -11.21
CA LEU A 16 11.79 -0.97 -11.59
C LEU A 16 12.89 -0.68 -12.65
N SER A 17 14.13 -1.00 -12.31
CA SER A 17 15.31 -0.74 -13.13
C SER A 17 15.52 -1.81 -14.21
N GLY A 18 14.71 -1.75 -15.26
CA GLY A 18 14.85 -2.60 -16.45
C GLY A 18 16.17 -2.37 -17.20
N SER A 19 17.18 -3.21 -16.94
CA SER A 19 18.49 -3.14 -17.61
C SER A 19 18.51 -3.96 -18.91
N VAL A 20 18.04 -3.35 -20.01
CA VAL A 20 18.00 -4.02 -21.32
C VAL A 20 19.38 -4.02 -22.00
N ILE A 21 20.13 -5.11 -21.86
CA ILE A 21 21.38 -5.33 -22.62
C ILE A 21 21.03 -5.86 -24.02
N GLY A 22 20.86 -4.94 -24.98
CA GLY A 22 20.72 -5.26 -26.41
C GLY A 22 21.99 -4.90 -27.21
N CYS A 23 22.64 -5.89 -27.83
CA CYS A 23 23.90 -5.71 -28.56
C CYS A 23 23.76 -5.93 -30.07
N GLY A 24 24.29 -4.99 -30.88
CA GLY A 24 24.45 -5.10 -32.35
C GLY A 24 23.24 -4.59 -33.17
N SER A 25 23.40 -4.01 -34.37
CA SER A 25 24.63 -3.73 -35.14
C SER A 25 24.42 -2.66 -36.23
N SER A 26 25.40 -1.75 -36.40
CA SER A 26 25.79 -0.98 -37.61
C SER A 26 24.78 -0.69 -38.76
N GLY A 27 24.58 0.59 -39.07
CA GLY A 27 23.99 1.09 -40.34
C GLY A 27 24.27 2.59 -40.57
N THR A 28 24.57 3.00 -41.81
CA THR A 28 25.30 4.26 -42.11
C THR A 28 24.47 5.32 -42.88
N ALA A 29 24.66 6.59 -42.49
CA ALA A 29 24.61 7.85 -43.26
C ALA A 29 23.30 8.61 -43.63
N ASP A 30 23.37 9.91 -43.25
CA ASP A 30 23.07 11.17 -43.97
C ASP A 30 21.66 11.82 -44.04
N LYS A 31 21.68 13.14 -43.74
CA LYS A 31 20.92 14.33 -44.25
C LYS A 31 19.56 14.12 -44.95
N ALA A 32 18.52 14.98 -44.81
CA ALA A 32 18.25 16.20 -44.03
C ALA A 32 16.73 16.57 -44.25
N GLU A 33 16.14 17.77 -44.05
CA GLU A 33 16.60 19.13 -43.71
C GLU A 33 15.45 20.05 -43.22
N SER A 34 15.81 21.11 -42.48
CA SER A 34 15.26 22.49 -42.59
C SER A 34 14.05 22.99 -41.75
N SER A 35 14.27 24.21 -41.21
CA SER A 35 13.31 25.30 -40.94
C SER A 35 12.10 25.12 -40.01
N ALA A 36 12.25 25.66 -38.80
CA ALA A 36 11.22 26.40 -38.04
C ALA A 36 11.03 27.84 -38.66
N PRO A 37 10.20 28.79 -38.15
CA PRO A 37 9.48 28.81 -36.86
C PRO A 37 8.05 29.47 -36.89
N SER A 38 7.56 29.86 -35.69
CA SER A 38 6.34 30.64 -35.40
C SER A 38 5.06 29.79 -35.24
N LYS A 39 4.11 30.08 -34.34
CA LYS A 39 3.84 31.33 -33.60
C LYS A 39 3.18 31.05 -32.23
N VAL A 40 3.41 31.94 -31.26
CA VAL A 40 2.68 31.98 -29.97
C VAL A 40 1.30 32.61 -30.17
N GLU A 41 0.24 32.05 -29.58
CA GLU A 41 -0.97 32.81 -29.25
C GLU A 41 -1.68 32.20 -28.03
N ALA A 42 -2.04 33.05 -27.06
CA ALA A 42 -2.66 32.66 -25.81
C ALA A 42 -4.19 32.79 -25.88
N VAL A 43 -4.91 31.90 -25.21
CA VAL A 43 -6.37 32.00 -25.02
C VAL A 43 -6.67 32.23 -23.55
N LYS A 44 -7.52 33.22 -23.27
CA LYS A 44 -7.90 33.65 -21.92
C LYS A 44 -8.99 32.78 -21.33
N GLU A 45 -8.95 32.64 -20.02
CA GLU A 45 -10.04 32.18 -19.18
C GLU A 45 -11.28 33.09 -19.33
N LYS A 46 -12.46 32.51 -19.04
CA LYS A 46 -13.69 33.22 -18.77
C LYS A 46 -14.33 32.61 -17.52
N GLU A 47 -14.36 33.38 -16.44
CA GLU A 47 -15.30 33.16 -15.35
C GLU A 47 -16.74 33.32 -15.86
N SER A 48 -17.68 32.61 -15.25
CA SER A 48 -19.10 32.90 -15.35
C SER A 48 -19.75 32.72 -13.99
N GLU A 49 -20.66 33.62 -13.66
CA GLU A 49 -21.06 33.93 -12.28
C GLU A 49 -22.01 32.90 -11.67
N VAL A 50 -21.90 32.71 -10.34
CA VAL A 50 -22.83 31.94 -9.52
C VAL A 50 -24.10 32.76 -9.27
N SER A 51 -25.27 32.18 -9.52
CA SER A 51 -26.57 32.76 -9.17
C SER A 51 -27.20 32.00 -8.00
N THR A 52 -27.37 32.68 -6.88
CA THR A 52 -28.13 32.23 -5.70
C THR A 52 -29.63 32.43 -5.87
N THR A 53 -30.44 31.43 -5.51
CA THR A 53 -31.86 31.61 -5.15
C THR A 53 -32.27 30.68 -4.00
N GLU A 54 -33.18 31.19 -3.17
CA GLU A 54 -33.59 30.72 -1.84
C GLU A 54 -34.06 29.26 -1.74
N ALA A 55 -33.82 28.67 -0.56
CA ALA A 55 -34.55 27.52 -0.06
C ALA A 55 -35.81 28.00 0.69
N ALA A 56 -36.94 27.31 0.51
CA ALA A 56 -38.17 27.56 1.26
C ALA A 56 -38.37 26.46 2.31
N GLU A 57 -38.64 26.85 3.55
CA GLU A 57 -38.99 25.94 4.65
C GLU A 57 -40.39 25.33 4.43
N THR A 58 -40.60 24.08 4.82
CA THR A 58 -41.96 23.55 5.09
C THR A 58 -41.94 22.51 6.21
N THR A 59 -42.44 22.94 7.37
CA THR A 59 -43.24 22.22 8.37
C THR A 59 -43.08 20.70 8.51
N ALA A 60 -42.63 20.28 9.71
CA ALA A 60 -42.80 18.92 10.22
C ALA A 60 -44.20 18.69 10.81
N GLU A 61 -44.71 17.46 10.70
CA GLU A 61 -45.85 16.96 11.47
C GLU A 61 -45.55 15.51 11.91
N GLU A 62 -45.85 15.17 13.16
CA GLU A 62 -45.49 13.89 13.79
C GLU A 62 -46.35 12.71 13.29
N THR A 63 -45.77 11.52 13.24
CA THR A 63 -46.53 10.26 13.40
C THR A 63 -45.64 9.20 14.06
N THR A 64 -45.95 8.87 15.31
CA THR A 64 -45.50 7.65 16.01
C THR A 64 -46.16 6.40 15.38
N VAL A 65 -45.65 5.17 15.48
CA VAL A 65 -45.55 4.30 16.68
C VAL A 65 -44.74 3.03 16.34
N GLU A 66 -44.06 2.44 17.34
CA GLU A 66 -43.46 1.07 17.45
C GLU A 66 -42.48 0.60 16.33
N GLU A 67 -41.18 0.49 16.59
CA GLU A 67 -40.48 -0.45 17.48
C GLU A 67 -40.44 -1.89 16.93
N SER A 68 -39.26 -2.26 16.41
CA SER A 68 -38.84 -3.61 16.06
C SER A 68 -37.34 -3.66 16.26
N THR A 69 -36.93 -3.74 17.53
CA THR A 69 -35.53 -3.69 17.95
C THR A 69 -34.87 -5.03 17.64
N GLU A 70 -34.32 -5.17 16.43
CA GLU A 70 -33.19 -6.08 16.24
C GLU A 70 -31.99 -5.48 16.98
N GLU A 71 -31.54 -6.17 18.02
CA GLU A 71 -30.29 -5.84 18.71
C GLU A 71 -29.12 -6.15 17.76
N GLU A 72 -28.78 -5.21 16.88
CA GLU A 72 -27.39 -5.06 16.48
C GLU A 72 -26.60 -4.75 17.74
N THR A 73 -26.01 -5.78 18.34
CA THR A 73 -24.92 -5.62 19.31
C THR A 73 -23.72 -5.06 18.57
N THR A 74 -23.76 -3.76 18.28
CA THR A 74 -22.57 -2.94 18.08
C THR A 74 -21.80 -3.00 19.39
N ALA A 75 -20.90 -3.98 19.46
CA ALA A 75 -19.91 -4.07 20.51
C ALA A 75 -19.21 -2.72 20.53
N LYS A 76 -19.36 -2.00 21.66
CA LYS A 76 -18.70 -0.73 21.87
C LYS A 76 -17.21 -0.99 21.71
N SER A 77 -16.58 -0.40 20.68
CA SER A 77 -15.14 -0.45 20.51
C SER A 77 -14.50 -0.07 21.84
N GLU A 78 -13.65 -0.93 22.38
CA GLU A 78 -12.81 -0.54 23.50
C GLU A 78 -11.79 0.45 22.95
N ASP A 79 -11.56 1.57 23.64
CA ASP A 79 -10.61 2.58 23.20
C ASP A 79 -9.20 1.95 23.25
N VAL A 80 -8.73 1.46 22.10
CA VAL A 80 -7.41 0.82 21.96
C VAL A 80 -6.34 1.83 22.32
N SER A 81 -5.38 1.42 23.15
CA SER A 81 -4.30 2.28 23.65
C SER A 81 -2.98 1.52 23.68
N ILE A 82 -1.87 2.26 23.82
CA ILE A 82 -0.53 1.71 24.05
C ILE A 82 0.12 2.39 25.24
N GLU A 83 1.03 1.70 25.92
CA GLU A 83 1.94 2.32 26.88
C GLU A 83 3.06 3.08 26.14
N GLU A 84 3.45 4.25 26.65
CA GLU A 84 4.57 5.02 26.07
C GLU A 84 5.88 4.23 26.18
N GLN A 85 6.55 4.04 25.05
CA GLN A 85 7.79 3.28 24.99
C GLN A 85 8.79 3.90 24.01
N VAL A 86 10.07 3.77 24.34
CA VAL A 86 11.18 4.09 23.42
C VAL A 86 11.30 2.93 22.43
N ILE A 87 11.13 3.22 21.15
CA ILE A 87 11.20 2.23 20.07
C ILE A 87 12.52 2.29 19.31
N TYR A 88 13.29 3.38 19.44
CA TYR A 88 14.63 3.52 18.89
C TYR A 88 15.40 4.60 19.68
N ASP A 89 16.66 4.33 20.03
CA ASP A 89 17.58 5.26 20.71
C ASP A 89 19.04 4.95 20.33
N ASP A 90 19.43 5.30 19.11
CA ASP A 90 20.83 5.21 18.63
C ASP A 90 21.15 6.34 17.64
N ASN A 91 22.42 6.52 17.28
CA ASN A 91 22.91 7.52 16.33
C ASN A 91 22.54 8.98 16.71
N GLY A 92 22.22 9.22 17.99
CA GLY A 92 21.76 10.51 18.49
C GLY A 92 20.29 10.83 18.15
N ILE A 93 19.50 9.83 17.76
CA ILE A 93 18.10 9.96 17.37
C ILE A 93 17.27 9.12 18.34
N LEU A 94 16.28 9.75 18.98
CA LEU A 94 15.35 9.10 19.90
C LEU A 94 13.96 9.08 19.26
N VAL A 95 13.33 7.91 19.21
CA VAL A 95 11.93 7.76 18.78
C VAL A 95 11.15 7.02 19.86
N LYS A 96 9.97 7.55 20.19
CA LYS A 96 9.00 6.93 21.08
C LYS A 96 7.67 6.72 20.37
N ALA A 97 7.03 5.59 20.63
CA ALA A 97 5.59 5.45 20.43
C ALA A 97 4.88 5.98 21.69
N THR A 98 3.90 6.87 21.53
CA THR A 98 3.27 7.61 22.64
C THR A 98 1.75 7.51 22.71
N GLY A 99 1.12 6.87 21.72
CA GLY A 99 -0.33 6.69 21.65
C GLY A 99 -0.75 6.04 20.33
N ILE A 100 -2.02 5.66 20.23
CA ILE A 100 -2.66 5.16 19.02
C ILE A 100 -4.08 5.76 18.95
N GLU A 101 -4.50 6.28 17.78
CA GLU A 101 -5.83 6.86 17.58
C GLU A 101 -6.27 6.77 16.11
N ASP A 102 -7.57 6.72 15.84
CA ASP A 102 -8.09 6.71 14.47
C ASP A 102 -7.95 8.08 13.79
N SER A 103 -7.56 8.06 12.52
CA SER A 103 -7.31 9.24 11.70
C SER A 103 -8.11 9.23 10.40
N THR A 104 -7.88 10.20 9.52
CA THR A 104 -8.64 10.32 8.24
C THR A 104 -8.26 9.28 7.20
N PHE A 105 -7.06 8.67 7.31
CA PHE A 105 -6.52 7.74 6.31
C PHE A 105 -6.29 6.32 6.86
N GLY A 106 -6.48 6.11 8.17
CA GLY A 106 -6.03 4.93 8.85
C GLY A 106 -6.17 5.03 10.36
N THR A 107 -5.42 4.19 11.06
CA THR A 107 -5.17 4.35 12.50
C THR A 107 -3.71 4.81 12.67
N ASP A 108 -3.50 5.88 13.43
CA ASP A 108 -2.21 6.55 13.59
C ASP A 108 -1.51 6.07 14.88
N LEU A 109 -0.38 5.37 14.73
CA LEU A 109 0.59 5.22 15.81
C LEU A 109 1.30 6.56 16.02
N THR A 110 1.04 7.25 17.13
CA THR A 110 1.65 8.55 17.44
C THR A 110 3.11 8.39 17.85
N LEU A 111 3.98 9.16 17.20
CA LEU A 111 5.42 9.13 17.39
C LEU A 111 5.97 10.47 17.89
N TYR A 112 6.83 10.42 18.91
CA TYR A 112 7.66 11.53 19.35
C TYR A 112 9.11 11.28 18.93
N ILE A 113 9.67 12.20 18.15
CA ILE A 113 11.02 12.07 17.58
C ILE A 113 11.91 13.22 18.08
N GLU A 114 13.09 12.91 18.60
CA GLU A 114 14.19 13.86 18.80
C GLU A 114 15.36 13.52 17.89
N ASN A 115 15.79 14.47 17.05
CA ASN A 115 17.05 14.38 16.33
C ASN A 115 18.09 15.25 17.04
N ASN A 116 18.99 14.61 17.80
CA ASN A 116 20.14 15.26 18.45
C ASN A 116 21.46 15.03 17.68
N SER A 117 21.40 14.47 16.47
CA SER A 117 22.54 14.36 15.55
C SER A 117 22.90 15.70 14.89
N ASP A 118 23.96 15.71 14.07
CA ASP A 118 24.40 16.86 13.27
C ASP A 118 23.84 16.88 11.84
N LYS A 119 22.96 15.94 11.48
CA LYS A 119 22.32 15.82 10.15
C LYS A 119 20.82 16.12 10.22
N ASP A 120 20.26 16.59 9.11
CA ASP A 120 18.81 16.56 8.88
C ASP A 120 18.42 15.14 8.42
N ILE A 121 17.42 14.52 9.06
CA ILE A 121 17.02 13.13 8.81
C ILE A 121 15.59 13.05 8.27
N THR A 122 15.30 11.98 7.54
CA THR A 122 13.94 11.51 7.25
C THR A 122 13.78 10.12 7.87
N ILE A 123 12.65 9.89 8.57
CA ILE A 123 12.29 8.58 9.11
C ILE A 123 11.06 8.03 8.36
N GLN A 124 11.14 6.77 7.94
CA GLN A 124 10.08 6.01 7.28
C GLN A 124 9.85 4.68 8.00
N SER A 125 8.66 4.09 7.84
CA SER A 125 8.38 2.71 8.22
C SER A 125 8.86 1.73 7.15
N ARG A 126 9.21 0.53 7.59
CA ARG A 126 9.40 -0.68 6.76
C ARG A 126 8.81 -1.88 7.47
N ASP A 127 8.60 -2.96 6.74
CA ASP A 127 8.30 -4.30 7.26
C ASP A 127 7.15 -4.29 8.28
N THR A 128 6.12 -3.46 8.03
CA THR A 128 5.06 -3.20 9.00
C THR A 128 4.00 -4.28 8.94
N ASN A 129 3.76 -4.92 10.08
CA ASN A 129 2.78 -5.96 10.26
C ASN A 129 1.81 -5.59 11.39
N ILE A 130 0.53 -5.85 11.17
CA ILE A 130 -0.53 -5.70 12.16
C ILE A 130 -1.19 -7.06 12.35
N ASN A 131 -1.17 -7.57 13.58
CA ASN A 131 -1.69 -8.88 13.94
C ASN A 131 -1.20 -10.05 13.03
N GLY A 132 0.03 -9.96 12.52
CA GLY A 132 0.63 -10.96 11.61
C GLY A 132 0.37 -10.75 10.11
N PHE A 133 -0.37 -9.70 9.72
CA PHE A 133 -0.58 -9.30 8.33
C PHE A 133 0.27 -8.08 7.97
N MET A 134 0.93 -8.11 6.82
CA MET A 134 1.58 -6.94 6.22
C MET A 134 0.52 -5.92 5.79
N VAL A 135 0.74 -4.64 6.10
CA VAL A 135 -0.20 -3.57 5.77
C VAL A 135 0.49 -2.38 5.10
N GLU A 136 -0.25 -1.68 4.25
CA GLU A 136 0.16 -0.40 3.65
C GLU A 136 0.21 0.69 4.73
N THR A 137 1.25 1.53 4.70
CA THR A 137 1.46 2.57 5.71
C THR A 137 1.93 3.89 5.13
N LEU A 138 1.57 4.97 5.83
CA LEU A 138 2.00 6.34 5.49
C LEU A 138 2.90 6.88 6.60
N MET A 139 4.20 6.95 6.34
CA MET A 139 5.17 7.67 7.17
C MET A 139 6.37 8.13 6.33
N SER A 140 6.64 9.44 6.33
CA SER A 140 7.91 10.00 5.86
C SER A 140 8.13 11.34 6.54
N THR A 141 8.88 11.33 7.65
CA THR A 141 8.96 12.48 8.57
C THR A 141 10.36 13.09 8.60
N ASP A 142 10.48 14.33 8.12
CA ASP A 142 11.72 15.09 8.18
C ASP A 142 11.92 15.74 9.56
N VAL A 143 13.08 15.54 10.18
CA VAL A 143 13.47 16.18 11.45
C VAL A 143 14.87 16.75 11.31
N ALA A 144 14.97 18.08 11.28
CA ALA A 144 16.26 18.78 11.15
C ALA A 144 17.16 18.62 12.40
N ALA A 145 18.46 18.83 12.23
CA ALA A 145 19.46 18.67 13.29
C ALA A 145 19.14 19.51 14.56
N GLY A 146 19.23 18.86 15.72
CA GLY A 146 18.87 19.44 17.01
C GLY A 146 17.41 19.90 17.10
N LYS A 147 16.47 19.19 16.47
CA LYS A 147 15.03 19.46 16.51
C LYS A 147 14.24 18.24 16.97
N LYS A 148 12.94 18.49 17.18
CA LYS A 148 11.97 17.50 17.66
C LYS A 148 10.71 17.59 16.80
N SER A 149 10.02 16.46 16.64
CA SER A 149 8.76 16.37 15.91
C SER A 149 7.76 15.50 16.67
N ASN A 150 6.48 15.85 16.57
CA ASN A 150 5.38 14.92 16.81
C ASN A 150 4.88 14.52 15.43
N SER A 151 4.79 13.22 15.16
CA SER A 151 4.37 12.66 13.88
C SER A 151 3.49 11.44 14.13
N SER A 152 3.03 10.80 13.06
CA SER A 152 2.39 9.49 13.12
C SER A 152 2.97 8.53 12.08
N LEU A 153 2.82 7.25 12.36
CA LEU A 153 2.83 6.16 11.39
C LEU A 153 1.37 5.73 11.21
N THR A 154 0.77 6.04 10.06
CA THR A 154 -0.61 5.67 9.77
C THR A 154 -0.66 4.28 9.13
N PHE A 155 -1.47 3.37 9.68
CA PHE A 155 -1.82 2.08 9.06
C PHE A 155 -3.07 2.28 8.20
N GLU A 156 -3.00 2.10 6.88
CA GLU A 156 -4.07 2.57 5.98
C GLU A 156 -5.39 1.81 6.14
N SER A 157 -6.52 2.52 6.27
CA SER A 157 -7.85 1.92 6.52
C SER A 157 -8.24 0.87 5.48
N ASN A 158 -7.85 1.08 4.21
CA ASN A 158 -8.14 0.15 3.13
C ASN A 158 -7.34 -1.15 3.27
N SER A 159 -6.09 -1.07 3.73
CA SER A 159 -5.22 -2.23 3.93
C SER A 159 -5.65 -3.04 5.16
N LEU A 160 -5.93 -2.36 6.29
CA LEU A 160 -6.53 -2.97 7.49
C LEU A 160 -7.83 -3.72 7.15
N LYS A 161 -8.73 -3.07 6.41
CA LYS A 161 -10.01 -3.67 5.99
C LYS A 161 -9.83 -4.88 5.06
N LYS A 162 -8.91 -4.83 4.09
CA LYS A 162 -8.59 -5.99 3.23
C LYS A 162 -8.12 -7.19 4.05
N CYS A 163 -7.35 -6.95 5.11
CA CYS A 163 -6.85 -7.97 6.02
C CYS A 163 -7.88 -8.46 7.07
N GLY A 164 -9.08 -7.89 7.13
CA GLY A 164 -10.07 -8.21 8.16
C GLY A 164 -9.67 -7.76 9.57
N ILE A 165 -8.89 -6.68 9.67
CA ILE A 165 -8.38 -6.15 10.94
C ILE A 165 -9.34 -5.08 11.46
N ASP A 166 -10.23 -5.48 12.37
CA ASP A 166 -11.14 -4.57 13.08
C ASP A 166 -10.56 -4.02 14.40
N GLN A 167 -9.49 -4.64 14.93
CA GLN A 167 -8.78 -4.20 16.13
C GLN A 167 -7.28 -4.39 15.96
N ILE A 168 -6.49 -3.37 16.33
CA ILE A 168 -5.03 -3.44 16.32
C ILE A 168 -4.57 -3.95 17.68
N ALA A 169 -4.07 -5.19 17.73
CA ALA A 169 -3.61 -5.87 18.94
C ALA A 169 -2.09 -5.92 19.03
N HIS A 170 -1.43 -6.31 17.93
CA HIS A 170 0.02 -6.43 17.82
C HIS A 170 0.51 -5.63 16.63
N ILE A 171 1.53 -4.81 16.84
CA ILE A 171 2.19 -4.02 15.81
C ILE A 171 3.66 -4.46 15.75
N GLU A 172 4.14 -4.82 14.57
CA GLU A 172 5.57 -4.98 14.29
C GLU A 172 5.99 -4.03 13.17
N THR A 173 7.17 -3.43 13.25
CA THR A 173 7.69 -2.53 12.21
C THR A 173 9.21 -2.37 12.32
N LYS A 174 9.84 -1.80 11.30
CA LYS A 174 11.21 -1.27 11.37
C LYS A 174 11.20 0.21 11.01
N LEU A 175 12.06 0.99 11.66
CA LEU A 175 12.34 2.36 11.26
C LEU A 175 13.52 2.38 10.28
N TYR A 176 13.28 2.94 9.09
CA TYR A 176 14.31 3.24 8.10
C TYR A 176 14.68 4.72 8.21
N ILE A 177 15.95 4.99 8.53
CA ILE A 177 16.45 6.34 8.81
C ILE A 177 17.47 6.73 7.76
N ILE A 178 17.21 7.85 7.07
CA ILE A 178 18.06 8.38 6.00
C ILE A 178 18.44 9.83 6.24
N GLU A 179 19.53 10.29 5.63
CA GLU A 179 19.85 11.72 5.52
C GLU A 179 18.89 12.39 4.52
N ALA A 180 18.19 13.44 4.95
CA ALA A 180 17.11 14.06 4.17
C ALA A 180 17.58 14.69 2.84
N ASP A 181 18.81 15.20 2.78
CA ASP A 181 19.37 15.85 1.57
C ASP A 181 19.93 14.84 0.56
N THR A 182 20.51 13.73 1.02
CA THR A 182 21.27 12.78 0.16
C THR A 182 20.56 11.45 -0.07
N TRP A 183 19.54 11.13 0.72
CA TRP A 183 18.85 9.83 0.77
C TRP A 183 19.77 8.65 1.12
N ALA A 184 20.96 8.94 1.66
CA ALA A 184 21.86 7.92 2.17
C ALA A 184 21.31 7.31 3.46
N GLU A 185 21.34 5.98 3.56
CA GLU A 185 21.03 5.24 4.77
C GLU A 185 21.93 5.69 5.92
N ILE A 186 21.30 6.01 7.06
CA ILE A 186 21.94 6.23 8.34
C ILE A 186 21.86 4.94 9.15
N ASP A 187 20.64 4.38 9.26
CA ASP A 187 20.38 3.13 9.98
C ASP A 187 19.04 2.50 9.58
N THR A 188 18.91 1.20 9.85
CA THR A 188 17.64 0.46 9.81
C THR A 188 17.48 -0.26 11.14
N SER A 189 16.41 -0.01 11.89
CA SER A 189 16.22 -0.64 13.20
C SER A 189 16.06 -2.15 13.13
N ASP A 190 16.37 -2.83 14.24
CA ASP A 190 15.79 -4.15 14.54
C ASP A 190 14.25 -4.08 14.51
N VAL A 191 13.58 -5.25 14.49
CA VAL A 191 12.12 -5.33 14.56
C VAL A 191 11.64 -4.75 15.89
N ILE A 192 10.82 -3.71 15.80
CA ILE A 192 10.10 -3.09 16.91
C ILE A 192 8.78 -3.84 17.07
N THR A 193 8.43 -4.23 18.29
CA THR A 193 7.13 -4.84 18.62
C THR A 193 6.41 -3.96 19.64
N ILE A 194 5.14 -3.63 19.37
CA ILE A 194 4.28 -2.84 20.25
C ILE A 194 2.96 -3.62 20.42
N ASP A 195 2.69 -4.03 21.64
CA ASP A 195 1.39 -4.58 22.04
C ASP A 195 0.44 -3.45 22.47
N THR A 196 -0.84 -3.55 22.11
CA THR A 196 -1.88 -2.62 22.55
C THR A 196 -2.65 -3.16 23.76
N SER A 197 -3.54 -2.34 24.32
CA SER A 197 -4.39 -2.72 25.47
C SER A 197 -5.32 -3.91 25.23
N VAL A 198 -5.51 -4.35 23.98
CA VAL A 198 -6.31 -5.54 23.61
C VAL A 198 -5.45 -6.77 23.26
N ALA A 199 -4.12 -6.68 23.35
CA ALA A 199 -3.18 -7.74 22.92
C ALA A 199 -3.27 -9.06 23.70
N GLU A 200 -3.65 -9.04 24.98
CA GLU A 200 -3.61 -10.24 25.82
C GLU A 200 -4.68 -11.27 25.40
N GLY A 201 -4.24 -12.33 24.72
CA GLY A 201 -5.12 -13.40 24.25
C GLY A 201 -5.90 -13.07 22.98
N PHE A 202 -5.50 -12.02 22.25
CA PHE A 202 -6.05 -11.72 20.93
C PHE A 202 -5.59 -12.76 19.90
N GLU A 203 -6.53 -13.25 19.10
CA GLU A 203 -6.25 -14.05 17.90
C GLU A 203 -6.94 -13.37 16.72
N GLN A 204 -6.16 -12.98 15.70
CA GLN A 204 -6.69 -12.39 14.48
C GLN A 204 -7.49 -13.43 13.69
N PRO A 205 -8.78 -13.17 13.40
CA PRO A 205 -9.53 -14.01 12.47
C PRO A 205 -8.85 -13.98 11.08
N VAL A 206 -8.56 -15.17 10.55
CA VAL A 206 -8.01 -15.35 9.20
C VAL A 206 -9.13 -15.90 8.31
N ASP A 207 -9.44 -15.20 7.23
CA ASP A 207 -10.34 -15.70 6.18
C ASP A 207 -9.54 -16.45 5.11
N ASP A 208 -9.26 -17.72 5.37
CA ASP A 208 -8.60 -18.66 4.45
C ASP A 208 -9.56 -19.33 3.45
N SER A 209 -10.79 -18.80 3.29
CA SER A 209 -11.73 -19.30 2.29
C SER A 209 -11.37 -18.85 0.86
N GLY A 210 -11.71 -19.65 -0.15
CA GLY A 210 -11.48 -19.34 -1.56
C GLY A 210 -10.96 -20.55 -2.34
N ASP A 211 -10.51 -20.33 -3.58
CA ASP A 211 -9.86 -21.38 -4.35
C ASP A 211 -8.34 -21.36 -4.05
N ILE A 212 -7.82 -22.45 -3.50
CA ILE A 212 -6.38 -22.62 -3.28
C ILE A 212 -5.69 -22.76 -4.64
N LEU A 213 -4.76 -21.85 -4.93
CA LEU A 213 -3.90 -21.91 -6.12
C LEU A 213 -2.60 -22.63 -5.77
N VAL A 214 -1.92 -22.18 -4.72
CA VAL A 214 -0.68 -22.79 -4.22
C VAL A 214 -0.86 -23.16 -2.76
N ASP A 215 -0.38 -24.35 -2.36
CA ASP A 215 -0.22 -24.82 -0.98
C ASP A 215 0.97 -25.79 -0.95
N GLU A 216 2.16 -25.24 -1.15
CA GLU A 216 3.40 -26.00 -1.38
C GLU A 216 4.57 -25.35 -0.64
N ASN A 217 5.47 -26.17 -0.07
CA ASN A 217 6.66 -25.73 0.67
C ASN A 217 6.42 -24.69 1.78
N GLY A 218 5.23 -24.69 2.41
CA GLY A 218 4.87 -23.71 3.44
C GLY A 218 4.42 -22.36 2.89
N ILE A 219 4.11 -22.27 1.60
CA ILE A 219 3.58 -21.06 0.97
C ILE A 219 2.18 -21.35 0.44
N LYS A 220 1.22 -20.52 0.85
CA LYS A 220 -0.18 -20.64 0.44
C LYS A 220 -0.61 -19.40 -0.33
N ILE A 221 -1.27 -19.59 -1.48
CA ILE A 221 -1.87 -18.53 -2.28
C ILE A 221 -3.32 -18.92 -2.56
N ILE A 222 -4.26 -18.08 -2.14
CA ILE A 222 -5.70 -18.31 -2.25
C ILE A 222 -6.33 -17.21 -3.11
N ASN A 223 -7.06 -17.62 -4.14
CA ASN A 223 -7.92 -16.76 -4.94
C ASN A 223 -9.15 -16.34 -4.12
N LYS A 224 -9.29 -15.03 -3.89
CA LYS A 224 -10.43 -14.41 -3.20
C LYS A 224 -11.48 -13.86 -4.18
N GLY A 225 -11.26 -14.01 -5.48
CA GLY A 225 -12.18 -13.65 -6.56
C GLY A 225 -11.78 -12.41 -7.36
N LEU A 226 -12.54 -12.15 -8.44
CA LEU A 226 -12.36 -10.99 -9.31
C LEU A 226 -13.11 -9.77 -8.75
N SER A 227 -12.39 -8.67 -8.58
CA SER A 227 -12.93 -7.35 -8.28
C SER A 227 -12.81 -6.45 -9.52
N LYS A 228 -13.93 -5.90 -9.99
CA LYS A 228 -13.95 -5.02 -11.17
C LYS A 228 -13.62 -3.55 -10.86
N ASP A 229 -13.77 -3.13 -9.60
CA ASP A 229 -13.78 -1.71 -9.19
C ASP A 229 -12.79 -1.38 -8.05
N SER A 230 -11.88 -2.30 -7.66
CA SER A 230 -10.94 -2.08 -6.54
C SER A 230 -9.73 -1.21 -6.86
N SER A 231 -9.41 -1.01 -8.15
CA SER A 231 -8.23 -0.26 -8.57
C SER A 231 -8.51 0.66 -9.74
N PHE A 232 -7.85 1.81 -9.72
CA PHE A 232 -7.90 2.81 -10.79
C PHE A 232 -7.18 2.35 -12.07
N LEU A 233 -6.26 1.38 -11.96
CA LEU A 233 -5.51 0.85 -13.10
C LEU A 233 -6.33 -0.17 -13.91
N GLY A 234 -7.24 -0.89 -13.24
CA GLY A 234 -8.16 -1.83 -13.85
C GLY A 234 -8.67 -2.90 -12.90
N PRO A 235 -9.39 -3.91 -13.41
CA PRO A 235 -9.91 -5.01 -12.61
C PRO A 235 -8.78 -5.89 -12.07
N GLU A 236 -9.06 -6.58 -10.96
CA GLU A 236 -8.07 -7.29 -10.15
C GLU A 236 -8.55 -8.66 -9.71
N ILE A 237 -7.67 -9.66 -9.73
CA ILE A 237 -7.88 -10.88 -8.93
C ILE A 237 -7.29 -10.61 -7.55
N LEU A 238 -8.12 -10.70 -6.51
CA LEU A 238 -7.69 -10.53 -5.12
C LEU A 238 -7.07 -11.83 -4.61
N LEU A 239 -5.93 -11.72 -3.93
CA LEU A 239 -5.17 -12.85 -3.40
C LEU A 239 -4.92 -12.68 -1.90
N TYR A 240 -5.13 -13.76 -1.14
CA TYR A 240 -4.54 -13.94 0.18
C TYR A 240 -3.27 -14.78 0.02
N ILE A 241 -2.17 -14.35 0.66
CA ILE A 241 -0.88 -15.02 0.62
C ILE A 241 -0.39 -15.23 2.05
N GLU A 242 0.10 -16.43 2.34
CA GLU A 242 0.66 -16.82 3.63
C GLU A 242 2.05 -17.42 3.41
N ASN A 243 3.04 -16.92 4.14
CA ASN A 243 4.43 -17.36 4.05
C ASN A 243 4.89 -18.01 5.36
N ASP A 244 4.77 -19.33 5.46
CA ASP A 244 5.37 -20.16 6.52
C ASP A 244 6.67 -20.86 6.04
N PHE A 245 7.29 -20.37 4.96
CA PHE A 245 8.61 -20.82 4.48
C PHE A 245 9.74 -20.35 5.41
N ASP A 246 10.99 -20.79 5.18
CA ASP A 246 12.14 -20.43 6.02
C ASP A 246 12.84 -19.11 5.63
N SER A 247 12.24 -18.32 4.74
CA SER A 247 12.70 -16.98 4.36
C SER A 247 11.57 -16.05 3.90
N ASP A 248 11.86 -14.75 3.83
CA ASP A 248 11.03 -13.79 3.10
C ASP A 248 10.98 -14.16 1.61
N ILE A 249 9.81 -13.98 0.99
CA ILE A 249 9.55 -14.35 -0.41
C ILE A 249 9.03 -13.15 -1.21
N VAL A 250 9.18 -13.22 -2.53
CA VAL A 250 8.46 -12.36 -3.48
C VAL A 250 7.61 -13.23 -4.39
N VAL A 251 6.31 -12.97 -4.46
CA VAL A 251 5.34 -13.66 -5.32
C VAL A 251 5.02 -12.79 -6.52
N GLN A 252 5.21 -13.31 -7.73
CA GLN A 252 4.97 -12.60 -8.98
C GLN A 252 4.16 -13.46 -9.96
N VAL A 253 3.30 -12.84 -10.76
CA VAL A 253 2.63 -13.53 -11.88
C VAL A 253 3.48 -13.52 -13.15
N ARG A 254 3.23 -14.51 -14.01
CA ARG A 254 3.85 -14.69 -15.32
C ARG A 254 2.86 -15.25 -16.35
N ASP A 255 3.19 -15.03 -17.62
CA ASP A 255 2.46 -15.44 -18.83
C ASP A 255 0.94 -15.27 -18.72
N VAL A 256 0.53 -14.08 -18.29
CA VAL A 256 -0.88 -13.76 -18.03
C VAL A 256 -1.68 -13.61 -19.32
N SER A 257 -2.76 -14.37 -19.43
CA SER A 257 -3.73 -14.36 -20.51
C SER A 257 -5.13 -14.07 -19.96
N VAL A 258 -5.92 -13.26 -20.67
CA VAL A 258 -7.32 -12.95 -20.36
C VAL A 258 -8.16 -13.23 -21.61
N ASN A 259 -9.14 -14.12 -21.49
CA ASN A 259 -9.97 -14.63 -22.58
C ASN A 259 -9.15 -15.10 -23.81
N GLY A 260 -7.95 -15.66 -23.57
CA GLY A 260 -7.03 -16.13 -24.61
C GLY A 260 -6.17 -15.04 -25.29
N PHE A 261 -6.18 -13.80 -24.79
CA PHE A 261 -5.25 -12.74 -25.19
C PHE A 261 -4.19 -12.56 -24.13
N MET A 262 -2.91 -12.55 -24.52
CA MET A 262 -1.82 -12.11 -23.62
C MET A 262 -2.05 -10.65 -23.22
N VAL A 263 -1.95 -10.36 -21.92
CA VAL A 263 -2.11 -9.00 -21.39
C VAL A 263 -0.98 -8.63 -20.43
N ASP A 264 -0.64 -7.35 -20.38
CA ASP A 264 0.22 -6.79 -19.35
C ASP A 264 -0.55 -6.74 -18.01
N ALA A 265 -0.05 -7.49 -17.01
CA ALA A 265 -0.59 -7.54 -15.66
C ALA A 265 0.48 -7.17 -14.62
N MET A 266 0.04 -6.63 -13.49
CA MET A 266 0.91 -6.18 -12.40
C MET A 266 0.64 -6.97 -11.12
N MET A 267 1.65 -7.68 -10.64
CA MET A 267 1.75 -8.21 -9.28
C MET A 267 3.23 -8.46 -8.94
N SER A 268 3.68 -7.96 -7.79
CA SER A 268 4.95 -8.34 -7.18
C SER A 268 4.86 -8.09 -5.68
N GLU A 269 4.39 -9.09 -4.94
CA GLU A 269 4.16 -8.99 -3.51
C GLU A 269 5.36 -9.52 -2.74
N GLU A 270 5.93 -8.73 -1.83
CA GLU A 270 6.85 -9.25 -0.81
C GLU A 270 6.04 -9.77 0.37
N VAL A 271 6.34 -10.99 0.85
CA VAL A 271 5.72 -11.55 2.05
C VAL A 271 6.80 -12.03 2.99
N LEU A 272 6.88 -11.39 4.16
CA LEU A 272 7.87 -11.67 5.20
C LEU A 272 7.66 -13.05 5.84
N ILE A 273 8.71 -13.62 6.40
CA ILE A 273 8.68 -14.92 7.08
C ILE A 273 7.66 -14.97 8.24
N GLY A 274 6.77 -15.95 8.20
CA GLY A 274 5.69 -16.14 9.16
C GLY A 274 4.64 -15.03 9.13
N ARG A 275 4.45 -14.36 7.99
CA ARG A 275 3.47 -13.26 7.82
C ARG A 275 2.51 -13.56 6.66
N LYS A 276 1.43 -12.78 6.62
CA LYS A 276 0.35 -12.87 5.63
C LYS A 276 0.25 -11.55 4.88
N SER A 277 -0.18 -11.57 3.62
CA SER A 277 -0.49 -10.36 2.86
C SER A 277 -1.77 -10.51 2.04
N PHE A 278 -2.46 -9.41 1.81
CA PHE A 278 -3.56 -9.30 0.85
C PHE A 278 -3.10 -8.48 -0.36
N SER A 279 -2.87 -9.16 -1.47
CA SER A 279 -2.35 -8.59 -2.71
C SER A 279 -3.34 -8.74 -3.87
N ALA A 280 -2.96 -8.25 -5.04
CA ALA A 280 -3.81 -8.26 -6.23
C ALA A 280 -3.02 -8.50 -7.52
N VAL A 281 -3.63 -9.23 -8.45
CA VAL A 281 -3.19 -9.28 -9.85
C VAL A 281 -3.99 -8.25 -10.62
N THR A 282 -3.42 -7.08 -10.87
CA THR A 282 -4.08 -5.99 -11.59
C THR A 282 -3.91 -6.15 -13.09
N PHE A 283 -5.01 -6.24 -13.85
CA PHE A 283 -4.98 -6.20 -15.31
C PHE A 283 -5.12 -4.76 -15.79
N LEU A 284 -4.21 -4.29 -16.64
CA LEU A 284 -4.23 -2.89 -17.09
C LEU A 284 -5.41 -2.64 -18.04
N SER A 285 -6.30 -1.72 -17.66
CA SER A 285 -7.49 -1.36 -18.45
C SER A 285 -7.16 -0.98 -19.90
N SER A 286 -6.05 -0.29 -20.11
CA SER A 286 -5.55 0.09 -21.43
C SER A 286 -5.27 -1.10 -22.34
N ASP A 287 -4.86 -2.24 -21.78
CA ASP A 287 -4.55 -3.44 -22.56
C ASP A 287 -5.78 -4.33 -22.74
N LEU A 288 -6.69 -4.36 -21.76
CA LEU A 288 -8.02 -4.95 -21.92
C LEU A 288 -8.81 -4.23 -23.04
N GLU A 289 -8.85 -2.90 -23.02
CA GLU A 289 -9.49 -2.08 -24.06
C GLU A 289 -8.87 -2.29 -25.45
N LYS A 290 -7.53 -2.34 -25.53
CA LYS A 290 -6.78 -2.61 -26.77
C LYS A 290 -7.11 -3.96 -27.39
N ASN A 291 -7.33 -4.98 -26.56
CA ASN A 291 -7.76 -6.32 -27.00
C ASN A 291 -9.29 -6.44 -27.17
N GLY A 292 -10.07 -5.40 -26.84
CA GLY A 292 -11.53 -5.39 -26.94
C GLY A 292 -12.25 -6.19 -25.85
N ILE A 293 -11.55 -6.53 -24.77
CA ILE A 293 -12.05 -7.28 -23.63
C ILE A 293 -12.92 -6.34 -22.77
N LYS A 294 -14.16 -6.77 -22.50
CA LYS A 294 -15.14 -6.02 -21.68
C LYS A 294 -15.51 -6.73 -20.40
N ASP A 295 -15.52 -8.06 -20.46
CA ASP A 295 -15.76 -8.95 -19.34
C ASP A 295 -14.61 -9.96 -19.31
N ILE A 296 -14.13 -10.25 -18.11
CA ILE A 296 -13.12 -11.26 -17.84
C ILE A 296 -13.91 -12.54 -17.55
N GLU A 297 -13.84 -13.52 -18.45
CA GLU A 297 -14.53 -14.81 -18.36
C GLU A 297 -13.53 -15.93 -17.99
N GLU A 298 -12.30 -15.83 -18.50
CA GLU A 298 -11.22 -16.79 -18.28
C GLU A 298 -9.90 -16.05 -18.11
N VAL A 299 -9.09 -16.46 -17.12
CA VAL A 299 -7.73 -15.97 -16.90
C VAL A 299 -6.78 -17.15 -16.80
N GLU A 300 -5.67 -17.08 -17.54
CA GLU A 300 -4.56 -18.01 -17.41
C GLU A 300 -3.35 -17.28 -16.82
N LEU A 301 -2.68 -17.88 -15.83
CA LEU A 301 -1.45 -17.36 -15.22
C LEU A 301 -0.68 -18.48 -14.51
N TYR A 302 0.60 -18.24 -14.21
CA TYR A 302 1.32 -18.99 -13.18
C TYR A 302 2.04 -18.03 -12.22
N PHE A 303 2.39 -18.53 -11.04
CA PHE A 303 3.17 -17.81 -10.04
C PHE A 303 4.62 -18.26 -10.06
N THR A 304 5.53 -17.28 -10.08
CA THR A 304 6.94 -17.47 -9.71
C THR A 304 7.13 -16.96 -8.29
N ILE A 305 7.62 -17.82 -7.42
CA ILE A 305 8.00 -17.52 -6.04
C ILE A 305 9.53 -17.39 -5.98
N ILE A 306 10.01 -16.27 -5.48
CA ILE A 306 11.42 -15.90 -5.44
C ILE A 306 11.85 -15.70 -3.99
N ASN A 307 13.05 -16.14 -3.61
CA ASN A 307 13.63 -15.80 -2.32
C ASN A 307 14.04 -14.32 -2.31
N ASN A 308 13.51 -13.51 -1.38
CA ASN A 308 13.73 -12.05 -1.42
C ASN A 308 15.20 -11.64 -1.23
N ASN A 309 15.98 -12.45 -0.53
CA ASN A 309 17.38 -12.16 -0.18
C ASN A 309 18.37 -12.59 -1.27
N THR A 310 18.12 -13.69 -1.99
CA THR A 310 19.03 -14.24 -3.02
C THR A 310 18.57 -13.96 -4.45
N TYR A 311 17.30 -13.60 -4.65
CA TYR A 311 16.63 -13.48 -5.94
C TYR A 311 16.59 -14.79 -6.76
N GLU A 312 16.83 -15.94 -6.13
CA GLU A 312 16.67 -17.26 -6.76
C GLU A 312 15.20 -17.71 -6.72
N THR A 313 14.72 -18.31 -7.81
CA THR A 313 13.39 -18.94 -7.86
C THR A 313 13.34 -20.11 -6.87
N ILE A 314 12.41 -20.05 -5.91
CA ILE A 314 12.07 -21.14 -5.00
C ILE A 314 11.16 -22.15 -5.73
N TYR A 315 10.14 -21.64 -6.43
CA TYR A 315 9.09 -22.44 -7.03
C TYR A 315 8.44 -21.68 -8.19
N ASP A 316 8.18 -22.38 -9.30
CA ASP A 316 7.26 -21.96 -10.35
C ASP A 316 6.05 -22.90 -10.29
N SER A 317 4.83 -22.35 -10.29
CA SER A 317 3.61 -23.16 -10.30
C SER A 317 3.30 -23.73 -11.68
N ASP A 318 2.42 -24.73 -11.73
CA ASP A 318 1.67 -25.02 -12.96
C ASP A 318 0.82 -23.80 -13.38
N ILE A 319 0.38 -23.78 -14.63
CA ILE A 319 -0.55 -22.76 -15.13
C ILE A 319 -1.95 -23.02 -14.56
N PHE A 320 -2.53 -22.01 -13.92
CA PHE A 320 -3.92 -21.99 -13.47
C PHE A 320 -4.82 -21.43 -14.57
N THR A 321 -6.01 -21.99 -14.72
CA THR A 321 -7.09 -21.43 -15.54
C THR A 321 -8.27 -21.10 -14.63
N LEU A 322 -8.46 -19.80 -14.36
CA LEU A 322 -9.50 -19.25 -13.49
C LEU A 322 -10.70 -18.82 -14.33
N LYS A 323 -11.92 -18.97 -13.80
CA LYS A 323 -13.17 -18.68 -14.52
C LYS A 323 -14.11 -17.86 -13.64
N PHE A 324 -14.78 -16.88 -14.26
CA PHE A 324 -15.61 -15.87 -13.57
C PHE A 324 -16.98 -15.68 -14.25
#